data_AF-A0A845YJ66-F1
#
_entry.id   AF-A0A845YJ66-F1
#
_cell.length_a   1.000
_cell.length_b   1.000
_cell.length_c   1.000
_cell.angle_alpha   90.00
_cell.angle_beta   90.00
_cell.angle_gamma   90.00
#
_symmetry.space_group_name_H-M   'P 1'
#
loop_
_entity.id
_entity.type
_entity.pdbx_description
1 polymer ?
#
loop_
_entity_poly.entity_id
_entity_poly.type
_entity_poly.pdbx_seq_one_letter_code
_entity_poly.pdbx_strand_id
1 'polypeptide(L)'
;MTNYEIESQEWWVQRWNDLLNSYRFKKRLERGRKYAKEGNILSIEFPSSEVVAKVQGTAPEPYELAISIEPFTDEDWDYIVDTLAEKAIYSAQLLAGEMPHNIEQVFTANGLSLFPFTLADVHSHCTCPDPKNPCKHIAAVYYELGDRFSEDPFVLFQLRGRTRAQILDKLRQLRSKEVEEKMATEEISLL
;
A
#
# COMPACT_ATOMS: atom_id res chain seq x y z
N MET A 1 -15.11 -32.41 9.34
CA MET A 1 -14.12 -31.48 9.94
C MET A 1 -13.21 -31.04 8.81
N THR A 2 -13.62 -30.01 8.08
CA THR A 2 -12.83 -29.43 7.00
C THR A 2 -11.70 -28.63 7.63
N ASN A 3 -10.47 -29.09 7.44
CA ASN A 3 -9.27 -28.29 7.69
C ASN A 3 -9.39 -27.02 6.83
N TYR A 4 -9.74 -25.92 7.46
CA TYR A 4 -9.43 -24.60 6.92
C TYR A 4 -7.94 -24.42 7.16
N GLU A 5 -7.12 -24.62 6.14
CA GLU A 5 -5.81 -23.99 6.09
C GLU A 5 -6.06 -22.49 6.31
N ILE A 6 -5.59 -21.96 7.44
CA ILE A 6 -5.50 -20.53 7.62
C ILE A 6 -4.42 -20.12 6.62
N GLU A 7 -4.83 -19.63 5.44
CA GLU A 7 -3.91 -18.92 4.55
C GLU A 7 -3.17 -17.90 5.42
N SER A 8 -1.85 -18.04 5.49
CA SER A 8 -1.02 -17.08 6.19
C SER A 8 -1.18 -15.75 5.47
N GLN A 9 -1.96 -14.85 6.05
CA GLN A 9 -2.13 -13.50 5.51
C GLN A 9 -0.76 -12.86 5.33
N GLU A 10 -0.55 -12.21 4.19
CA GLU A 10 0.74 -11.67 3.83
C GLU A 10 1.19 -10.61 4.85
N TRP A 11 2.50 -10.56 5.13
CA TRP A 11 3.01 -9.79 6.27
C TRP A 11 2.65 -8.30 6.18
N TRP A 12 2.56 -7.74 4.97
CA TRP A 12 2.22 -6.33 4.73
C TRP A 12 0.74 -6.06 5.00
N VAL A 13 -0.13 -7.04 4.74
CA VAL A 13 -1.55 -6.96 5.09
C VAL A 13 -1.71 -7.09 6.60
N GLN A 14 -0.95 -7.98 7.24
CA GLN A 14 -0.89 -8.05 8.70
C GLN A 14 -0.42 -6.71 9.30
N ARG A 15 0.62 -6.09 8.73
CA ARG A 15 1.14 -4.78 9.14
C ARG A 15 0.06 -3.69 9.08
N TRP A 16 -0.75 -3.67 8.01
CA TRP A 16 -1.91 -2.79 7.90
C TRP A 16 -3.00 -3.12 8.94
N ASN A 17 -3.32 -4.40 9.13
CA ASN A 17 -4.30 -4.82 10.14
C ASN A 17 -3.85 -4.44 11.56
N ASP A 18 -2.56 -4.50 11.86
CA ASP A 18 -2.00 -4.06 13.14
C ASP A 18 -2.18 -2.55 13.35
N LEU A 19 -2.07 -1.74 12.29
CA LEU A 19 -2.41 -0.32 12.33
C LEU A 19 -3.87 -0.11 12.72
N LEU A 20 -4.81 -0.82 12.10
CA LEU A 20 -6.24 -0.77 12.46
C LEU A 20 -6.44 -1.27 13.92
N ASN A 21 -5.76 -2.35 14.29
CA ASN A 21 -5.77 -2.93 15.63
C ASN A 21 -5.02 -2.08 16.68
N SER A 22 -4.41 -0.95 16.33
CA SER A 22 -3.95 0.04 17.30
C SER A 22 -5.06 1.02 17.71
N TYR A 23 -6.11 1.17 16.89
CA TYR A 23 -7.16 2.17 17.11
C TYR A 23 -8.00 1.88 18.35
N ARG A 24 -8.20 2.89 19.19
CA ARG A 24 -8.83 2.74 20.51
C ARG A 24 -10.31 2.29 20.49
N PHE A 25 -11.07 2.54 19.42
CA PHE A 25 -12.50 2.20 19.37
C PHE A 25 -12.79 0.92 18.57
N LYS A 26 -12.47 -0.25 19.15
CA LYS A 26 -12.58 -1.58 18.50
C LYS A 26 -13.95 -1.91 17.92
N LYS A 27 -15.03 -1.71 18.69
CA LYS A 27 -16.41 -1.96 18.25
C LYS A 27 -16.78 -1.21 16.97
N ARG A 28 -16.14 -0.06 16.71
CA ARG A 28 -16.39 0.73 15.50
C ARG A 28 -15.74 0.09 14.29
N LEU A 29 -14.51 -0.40 14.43
CA LEU A 29 -13.82 -1.15 13.39
C LEU A 29 -14.51 -2.48 13.10
N GLU A 30 -14.92 -3.23 14.13
CA GLU A 30 -15.67 -4.48 13.97
C GLU A 30 -16.93 -4.30 13.13
N ARG A 31 -17.68 -3.21 13.37
CA ARG A 31 -18.85 -2.86 12.54
C ARG A 31 -18.46 -2.59 11.09
N GLY A 32 -17.37 -1.85 10.86
CA GLY A 32 -16.86 -1.61 9.50
C GLY A 32 -16.45 -2.89 8.80
N ARG A 33 -15.73 -3.79 9.48
CA ARG A 33 -15.32 -5.10 8.96
C ARG A 33 -16.51 -5.93 8.53
N LYS A 34 -17.57 -5.97 9.35
CA LYS A 34 -18.82 -6.66 9.00
C LYS A 34 -19.45 -6.05 7.76
N TYR A 35 -19.45 -4.71 7.68
CA TYR A 35 -20.04 -3.97 6.57
C TYR A 35 -19.34 -4.22 5.24
N ALA A 36 -18.00 -4.32 5.24
CA ALA A 36 -17.22 -4.71 4.07
C ALA A 36 -17.60 -6.13 3.60
N LYS A 37 -17.63 -7.10 4.52
CA LYS A 37 -18.01 -8.49 4.24
C LYS A 37 -19.43 -8.68 3.71
N GLU A 38 -20.33 -7.75 4.04
CA GLU A 38 -21.72 -7.76 3.55
C GLU A 38 -21.86 -7.20 2.13
N GLY A 39 -20.77 -6.80 1.47
CA GLY A 39 -20.78 -6.32 0.08
C GLY A 39 -21.31 -4.90 -0.08
N ASN A 40 -21.22 -4.07 0.96
CA ASN A 40 -21.73 -2.70 0.92
C ASN A 40 -20.77 -1.70 0.24
N ILE A 41 -19.57 -2.12 -0.15
CA ILE A 41 -18.63 -1.29 -0.91
C ILE A 41 -18.94 -1.50 -2.38
N LEU A 42 -19.50 -0.48 -3.03
CA LEU A 42 -19.99 -0.56 -4.41
C LEU A 42 -18.88 -0.33 -5.43
N SER A 43 -17.94 0.55 -5.09
CA SER A 43 -16.73 0.77 -5.89
C SER A 43 -15.59 1.25 -4.99
N ILE A 44 -14.37 0.93 -5.41
CA ILE A 44 -13.12 1.44 -4.88
C ILE A 44 -12.18 1.71 -6.05
N GLU A 45 -11.63 2.90 -6.10
CA GLU A 45 -10.75 3.38 -7.16
C GLU A 45 -9.54 4.08 -6.52
N PHE A 46 -8.43 4.11 -7.26
CA PHE A 46 -7.15 4.64 -6.78
C PHE A 46 -6.67 5.76 -7.71
N PRO A 47 -7.32 6.94 -7.72
CA PRO A 47 -6.82 8.08 -8.48
C PRO A 47 -5.54 8.63 -7.82
N SER A 48 -4.44 8.65 -8.57
CA SER A 48 -3.16 9.19 -8.09
C SER A 48 -2.71 8.52 -6.78
N SER A 49 -2.61 9.26 -5.67
CA SER A 49 -2.22 8.78 -4.33
C SER A 49 -3.38 8.78 -3.33
N GLU A 50 -4.62 8.70 -3.82
CA GLU A 50 -5.83 8.68 -3.01
C GLU A 50 -6.67 7.45 -3.34
N VAL A 51 -7.44 7.00 -2.37
CA VAL A 51 -8.50 6.00 -2.51
C VAL A 51 -9.83 6.73 -2.50
N VAL A 52 -10.62 6.56 -3.56
CA VAL A 52 -12.01 7.01 -3.59
C VAL A 52 -12.94 5.80 -3.63
N ALA A 53 -14.03 5.85 -2.85
CA ALA A 53 -14.95 4.73 -2.77
C ALA A 53 -16.40 5.20 -2.66
N LYS A 54 -17.31 4.36 -3.17
CA LYS A 54 -18.75 4.49 -2.96
C LYS A 54 -19.22 3.38 -2.05
N VAL A 55 -19.84 3.74 -0.92
CA VAL A 55 -20.29 2.78 0.09
C VAL A 55 -21.79 2.94 0.31
N GLN A 56 -22.55 1.88 0.08
CA GLN A 56 -23.99 1.87 0.29
C GLN A 56 -24.30 2.08 1.77
N GLY A 57 -25.05 3.12 2.09
CA GLY A 57 -25.51 3.45 3.42
C GLY A 57 -26.97 3.03 3.65
N THR A 58 -27.58 3.64 4.67
CA THR A 58 -29.04 3.62 4.85
C THR A 58 -29.76 4.62 3.95
N ALA A 59 -29.04 5.59 3.38
CA ALA A 59 -29.60 6.54 2.43
C ALA A 59 -29.79 5.87 1.05
N PRO A 60 -30.73 6.35 0.21
CA PRO A 60 -30.91 5.85 -1.15
C PRO A 60 -29.63 6.02 -2.00
N GLU A 61 -28.98 7.18 -1.89
CA GLU A 61 -27.71 7.44 -2.56
C GLU A 61 -26.52 6.89 -1.75
N PRO A 62 -25.52 6.27 -2.40
CA PRO A 62 -24.30 5.82 -1.73
C PRO A 62 -23.52 7.00 -1.13
N TYR A 63 -22.83 6.75 -0.02
CA TYR A 63 -21.88 7.73 0.52
C TYR A 63 -20.58 7.69 -0.25
N GLU A 64 -20.03 8.87 -0.50
CA GLU A 64 -18.71 9.06 -1.12
C GLU A 64 -17.66 9.15 -0.03
N LEU A 65 -16.48 8.63 -0.33
CA LEU A 65 -15.41 8.47 0.62
C LEU A 65 -14.06 8.69 -0.06
N ALA A 66 -13.17 9.37 0.63
CA ALA A 66 -11.78 9.56 0.25
C ALA A 66 -10.86 9.14 1.40
N ILE A 67 -9.78 8.41 1.10
CA ILE A 67 -8.72 8.04 2.03
C ILE A 67 -7.37 8.36 1.38
N SER A 68 -6.48 9.00 2.12
CA SER A 68 -5.11 9.25 1.71
C SER A 68 -4.12 9.06 2.86
N ILE A 69 -2.88 8.80 2.50
CA ILE A 69 -1.72 8.82 3.38
C ILE A 69 -0.77 9.85 2.75
N GLU A 70 0.03 10.55 3.56
CA GLU A 70 0.99 11.52 3.03
C GLU A 70 1.88 10.88 1.94
N PRO A 71 1.80 11.36 0.69
CA PRO A 71 2.63 10.85 -0.39
C PRO A 71 4.09 11.28 -0.17
N PHE A 72 5.03 10.46 -0.63
CA PHE A 72 6.43 10.87 -0.67
C PHE A 72 6.68 11.77 -1.87
N THR A 73 7.71 12.61 -1.77
CA THR A 73 8.11 13.48 -2.88
C THR A 73 8.74 12.68 -4.02
N ASP A 74 8.89 13.29 -5.19
CA ASP A 74 9.59 12.66 -6.31
C ASP A 74 11.05 12.33 -5.96
N GLU A 75 11.71 13.22 -5.20
CA GLU A 75 13.08 13.05 -4.71
C GLU A 75 13.20 11.88 -3.72
N ASP A 76 12.27 11.78 -2.76
CA ASP A 76 12.20 10.64 -1.84
C ASP A 76 12.11 9.31 -2.62
N TRP A 77 11.25 9.26 -3.63
CA TRP A 77 11.08 8.08 -4.45
C TRP A 77 12.31 7.73 -5.29
N ASP A 78 13.05 8.72 -5.77
CA ASP A 78 14.32 8.48 -6.47
C ASP A 78 15.31 7.78 -5.52
N TYR A 79 15.50 8.28 -4.30
CA TYR A 79 16.38 7.64 -3.32
C TYR A 79 15.89 6.24 -2.88
N ILE A 80 14.58 6.06 -2.71
CA ILE A 80 13.98 4.74 -2.41
C ILE A 80 14.31 3.75 -3.52
N VAL A 81 14.12 4.12 -4.78
CA VAL A 81 14.33 3.20 -5.91
C VAL A 81 15.82 2.91 -6.13
N ASP A 82 16.69 3.89 -5.92
CA ASP A 82 18.15 3.66 -5.94
C ASP A 82 18.54 2.65 -4.85
N THR A 83 18.02 2.80 -3.63
CA THR A 83 18.26 1.85 -2.51
C THR A 83 17.66 0.46 -2.80
N LEU A 84 16.50 0.38 -3.45
CA LEU A 84 15.91 -0.89 -3.89
C LEU A 84 16.80 -1.61 -4.91
N ALA A 85 17.44 -0.86 -5.80
CA ALA A 85 18.29 -1.40 -6.86
C ALA A 85 19.61 -1.99 -6.33
N GLU A 86 20.11 -1.53 -5.17
CA GLU A 86 21.32 -2.08 -4.53
C GLU A 86 21.23 -3.59 -4.25
N LYS A 87 20.00 -4.11 -4.06
CA LYS A 87 19.76 -5.54 -3.82
C LYS A 87 18.89 -6.12 -4.92
N ALA A 88 19.51 -6.89 -5.81
CA ALA A 88 18.83 -7.56 -6.92
C ALA A 88 17.60 -8.38 -6.50
N ILE A 89 17.58 -8.93 -5.28
CA ILE A 89 16.44 -9.69 -4.74
C ILE A 89 15.18 -8.82 -4.59
N TYR A 90 15.30 -7.57 -4.14
CA TYR A 90 14.14 -6.67 -4.01
C TYR A 90 13.54 -6.35 -5.37
N SER A 91 14.41 -6.04 -6.34
CA SER A 91 14.00 -5.79 -7.72
C SER A 91 13.31 -7.01 -8.33
N ALA A 92 13.86 -8.21 -8.13
CA ALA A 92 13.29 -9.46 -8.65
C ALA A 92 11.90 -9.75 -8.07
N GLN A 93 11.73 -9.61 -6.75
CA GLN A 93 10.43 -9.81 -6.09
C GLN A 93 9.38 -8.79 -6.54
N LEU A 94 9.75 -7.50 -6.61
CA LEU A 94 8.84 -6.46 -7.10
C LEU A 94 8.44 -6.68 -8.57
N LEU A 95 9.38 -7.10 -9.42
CA LEU A 95 9.07 -7.48 -10.81
C LEU A 95 8.11 -8.68 -10.88
N ALA A 96 8.18 -9.60 -9.92
CA ALA A 96 7.25 -10.73 -9.78
C ALA A 96 5.89 -10.35 -9.16
N GLY A 97 5.70 -9.10 -8.71
CA GLY A 97 4.48 -8.68 -8.04
C GLY A 97 4.45 -8.97 -6.54
N GLU A 98 5.59 -9.35 -5.94
CA GLU A 98 5.69 -9.71 -4.52
C GLU A 98 6.29 -8.57 -3.70
N MET A 99 5.77 -8.35 -2.49
CA MET A 99 6.36 -7.40 -1.54
C MET A 99 7.58 -8.04 -0.83
N PRO A 100 8.80 -7.49 -0.98
CA PRO A 100 9.98 -8.01 -0.31
C PRO A 100 9.85 -7.93 1.22
N HIS A 101 10.18 -9.03 1.93
CA HIS A 101 9.99 -9.15 3.39
C HIS A 101 10.67 -8.05 4.22
N ASN A 102 11.82 -7.53 3.75
CA ASN A 102 12.60 -6.52 4.48
C ASN A 102 12.53 -5.13 3.81
N ILE A 103 11.51 -4.89 2.99
CA ILE A 103 11.41 -3.63 2.24
C ILE A 103 11.26 -2.40 3.15
N GLU A 104 10.65 -2.51 4.33
CA GLU A 104 10.56 -1.39 5.28
C GLU A 104 11.94 -0.85 5.69
N GLN A 105 13.00 -1.65 5.62
CA GLN A 105 14.38 -1.19 5.86
C GLN A 105 14.86 -0.22 4.79
N VAL A 106 14.38 -0.35 3.55
CA VAL A 106 14.70 0.57 2.45
C VAL A 106 14.10 1.94 2.73
N PHE A 107 12.82 1.99 3.13
CA PHE A 107 12.18 3.25 3.51
C PHE A 107 12.86 3.85 4.75
N THR A 108 13.17 3.04 5.76
CA THR A 108 13.81 3.51 6.99
C THR A 108 15.22 4.07 6.74
N ALA A 109 16.00 3.46 5.85
CA ALA A 109 17.32 3.96 5.46
C ALA A 109 17.25 5.37 4.81
N ASN A 110 16.11 5.70 4.20
CA ASN A 110 15.82 7.00 3.62
C ASN A 110 15.07 7.94 4.58
N GLY A 111 14.96 7.60 5.86
CA GLY A 111 14.27 8.42 6.87
C GLY A 111 12.73 8.40 6.75
N LEU A 112 12.18 7.44 6.01
CA LEU A 112 10.75 7.32 5.71
C LEU A 112 10.15 6.06 6.33
N SER A 113 8.82 6.01 6.40
CA SER A 113 8.08 4.81 6.81
C SER A 113 7.05 4.46 5.75
N LEU A 114 7.12 3.26 5.18
CA LEU A 114 6.16 2.80 4.18
C LEU A 114 4.73 2.84 4.72
N PHE A 115 4.51 2.31 5.92
CA PHE A 115 3.22 2.34 6.60
C PHE A 115 3.05 3.60 7.45
N PRO A 116 1.80 4.05 7.66
CA PRO A 116 1.51 5.05 8.69
C PRO A 116 1.91 4.54 10.08
N PHE A 117 2.31 5.43 10.99
CA PHE A 117 2.67 5.03 12.36
C PHE A 117 1.43 4.77 13.20
N THR A 118 0.39 5.57 12.98
CA THR A 118 -0.89 5.49 13.68
C THR A 118 -2.04 5.66 12.70
N LEU A 119 -3.23 5.20 13.07
CA LEU A 119 -4.42 5.42 12.23
C LEU A 119 -4.78 6.92 12.10
N ALA A 120 -4.21 7.80 12.93
CA ALA A 120 -4.40 9.25 12.82
C ALA A 120 -3.62 9.85 11.63
N ASP A 121 -2.60 9.15 11.14
CA ASP A 121 -1.81 9.53 9.96
C ASP A 121 -2.51 9.13 8.65
N VAL A 122 -3.66 8.46 8.74
CA VAL A 122 -4.51 8.12 7.59
C VAL A 122 -5.63 9.14 7.51
N HIS A 123 -5.50 10.07 6.55
CA HIS A 123 -6.52 11.06 6.28
C HIS A 123 -7.72 10.40 5.62
N SER A 124 -8.92 10.72 6.10
CA SER A 124 -10.12 10.12 5.55
C SER A 124 -11.32 11.06 5.70
N HIS A 125 -12.20 11.01 4.71
CA HIS A 125 -13.43 11.76 4.65
C HIS A 125 -14.56 10.87 4.15
N CYS A 126 -15.77 11.07 4.66
CA CYS A 126 -16.97 10.37 4.18
C CYS A 126 -18.16 11.32 4.27
N THR A 127 -19.01 11.33 3.24
CA THR A 127 -20.18 12.22 3.17
C THR A 127 -21.34 11.78 4.08
N CYS A 128 -21.18 10.71 4.86
CA CYS A 128 -22.20 10.22 5.76
C CYS A 128 -22.42 11.15 6.97
N PRO A 129 -23.62 11.15 7.59
CA PRO A 129 -23.93 12.04 8.69
C PRO A 129 -23.30 11.66 10.05
N ASP A 130 -22.47 10.61 10.12
CA ASP A 130 -21.76 10.26 11.36
C ASP A 130 -20.58 11.23 11.57
N PRO A 131 -20.57 12.03 12.65
CA PRO A 131 -19.52 13.02 12.89
C PRO A 131 -18.19 12.41 13.36
N LYS A 132 -18.10 11.09 13.49
CA LYS A 132 -16.89 10.39 13.96
C LYS A 132 -16.05 9.91 12.79
N ASN A 133 -14.73 10.08 12.94
CA ASN A 133 -13.73 9.61 11.99
C ASN A 133 -12.77 8.59 12.65
N PRO A 134 -12.58 7.38 12.08
CA PRO A 134 -13.37 6.77 11.00
C PRO A 134 -14.84 6.57 11.38
N CYS A 135 -15.76 6.72 10.43
CA CYS A 135 -17.13 6.21 10.56
C CYS A 135 -17.17 4.71 10.21
N LYS A 136 -18.34 4.06 10.25
CA LYS A 136 -18.43 2.63 9.86
C LYS A 136 -18.06 2.40 8.39
N HIS A 137 -18.30 3.36 7.50
CA HIS A 137 -18.01 3.26 6.07
C HIS A 137 -16.50 3.39 5.81
N ILE A 138 -15.83 4.35 6.47
CA ILE A 138 -14.36 4.46 6.45
C ILE A 138 -13.72 3.20 7.01
N ALA A 139 -14.21 2.70 8.14
CA ALA A 139 -13.72 1.45 8.69
C ALA A 139 -13.91 0.27 7.71
N ALA A 140 -15.01 0.24 6.93
CA ALA A 140 -15.22 -0.79 5.92
C ALA A 140 -14.16 -0.71 4.81
N VAL A 141 -13.91 0.49 4.27
CA VAL A 141 -12.89 0.69 3.22
C VAL A 141 -11.47 0.43 3.75
N TYR A 142 -11.18 0.70 5.02
CA TYR A 142 -9.91 0.29 5.63
C TYR A 142 -9.69 -1.24 5.59
N TYR A 143 -10.74 -2.04 5.79
CA TYR A 143 -10.59 -3.50 5.66
C TYR A 143 -10.49 -3.94 4.19
N GLU A 144 -11.27 -3.34 3.29
CA GLU A 144 -11.16 -3.57 1.84
C GLU A 144 -9.75 -3.26 1.34
N LEU A 145 -9.10 -2.19 1.83
CA LEU A 145 -7.71 -1.89 1.49
C LEU A 145 -6.75 -3.03 1.85
N GLY A 146 -7.00 -3.74 2.95
CA GLY A 146 -6.23 -4.93 3.30
C GLY A 146 -6.31 -6.01 2.22
N ASP A 147 -7.51 -6.25 1.70
CA ASP A 147 -7.75 -7.22 0.62
C ASP A 147 -7.08 -6.74 -0.69
N ARG A 148 -7.16 -5.44 -1.00
CA ARG A 148 -6.47 -4.83 -2.15
C ARG A 148 -4.95 -4.91 -2.07
N PHE A 149 -4.38 -4.79 -0.86
CA PHE A 149 -2.95 -4.96 -0.66
C PHE A 149 -2.52 -6.42 -0.83
N SER A 150 -3.36 -7.40 -0.45
CA SER A 150 -3.12 -8.82 -0.73
C SER A 150 -3.11 -9.08 -2.24
N GLU A 151 -4.09 -8.53 -2.97
CA GLU A 151 -4.19 -8.64 -4.44
C GLU A 151 -3.02 -7.98 -5.18
N ASP A 152 -2.62 -6.77 -4.79
CA ASP A 152 -1.52 -6.02 -5.39
C ASP A 152 -0.77 -5.16 -4.35
N PRO A 153 0.46 -5.52 -3.95
CA PRO A 153 1.24 -4.73 -2.99
C PRO A 153 1.60 -3.33 -3.49
N PHE A 154 1.57 -3.08 -4.82
CA PHE A 154 1.88 -1.77 -5.38
C PHE A 154 0.82 -0.72 -5.07
N VAL A 155 -0.39 -1.13 -4.66
CA VAL A 155 -1.42 -0.19 -4.19
C VAL A 155 -0.91 0.63 -3.00
N LEU A 156 -0.10 0.04 -2.12
CA LEU A 156 0.49 0.76 -0.99
C LEU A 156 1.53 1.79 -1.45
N PHE A 157 2.33 1.49 -2.47
CA PHE A 157 3.26 2.45 -3.06
C PHE A 157 2.54 3.56 -3.81
N GLN A 158 1.43 3.22 -4.47
CA GLN A 158 0.58 4.18 -5.16
C GLN A 158 0.00 5.20 -4.17
N LEU A 159 -0.50 4.73 -3.01
CA LEU A 159 -0.91 5.61 -1.92
C LEU A 159 0.23 6.49 -1.38
N ARG A 160 1.48 6.04 -1.53
CA ARG A 160 2.69 6.82 -1.24
C ARG A 160 3.19 7.65 -2.41
N GLY A 161 2.44 7.76 -3.50
CA GLY A 161 2.73 8.67 -4.62
C GLY A 161 3.45 8.04 -5.82
N ARG A 162 3.62 6.70 -5.86
CA ARG A 162 4.29 6.06 -7.00
C ARG A 162 3.59 4.81 -7.50
N THR A 163 3.30 4.80 -8.80
CA THR A 163 2.66 3.67 -9.46
C THR A 163 3.63 2.52 -9.69
N ARG A 164 3.07 1.32 -9.88
CA ARG A 164 3.82 0.12 -10.30
C ARG A 164 4.69 0.37 -11.53
N ALA A 165 4.14 1.00 -12.57
CA ALA A 165 4.87 1.27 -13.80
C ALA A 165 6.10 2.14 -13.55
N GLN A 166 5.94 3.24 -12.81
CA GLN A 166 7.05 4.15 -12.48
C GLN A 166 8.17 3.44 -11.69
N ILE A 167 7.82 2.62 -10.69
CA ILE A 167 8.81 1.87 -9.90
C ILE A 167 9.55 0.86 -10.79
N LEU A 168 8.80 0.03 -11.53
CA LEU A 168 9.40 -1.05 -12.32
C LEU A 168 10.24 -0.52 -13.49
N ASP A 169 9.83 0.58 -14.11
CA ASP A 169 10.58 1.19 -15.21
C ASP A 169 11.89 1.80 -14.72
N LYS A 170 11.89 2.50 -13.57
CA LYS A 170 13.11 3.03 -12.97
C LYS A 170 14.06 1.90 -12.54
N LEU A 171 13.56 0.82 -11.94
CA LEU A 171 14.38 -0.35 -11.58
C LEU A 171 15.02 -1.01 -12.80
N ARG A 172 14.29 -1.14 -13.92
CA ARG A 172 14.84 -1.68 -15.18
C ARG A 172 15.93 -0.79 -15.76
N GLN A 173 15.76 0.54 -15.70
CA GLN A 173 16.77 1.50 -16.17
C GLN A 173 18.05 1.40 -15.35
N LEU A 174 17.95 1.37 -14.01
CA LEU A 174 19.12 1.25 -13.12
C LEU A 174 19.87 -0.07 -13.37
N ARG A 175 19.16 -1.18 -13.52
CA ARG A 175 19.78 -2.47 -13.82
C ARG A 175 20.49 -2.49 -15.18
N SER A 176 19.92 -1.85 -16.18
CA SER A 176 20.53 -1.77 -17.52
C SER A 176 21.83 -0.98 -17.48
N LYS A 177 21.85 0.16 -16.76
CA LYS A 177 23.06 0.95 -16.54
C LYS A 177 24.15 0.18 -15.78
N GLU A 178 23.78 -0.53 -14.72
CA GLU A 178 24.74 -1.34 -13.96
C GLU A 178 25.40 -2.43 -14.82
N VAL A 179 24.65 -3.04 -15.74
CA VAL A 179 25.19 -4.03 -16.69
C VAL A 179 26.14 -3.36 -17.69
N GLU A 180 25.75 -2.22 -18.27
CA GLU A 180 26.59 -1.45 -19.19
C GLU A 180 27.91 -1.01 -18.54
N GLU A 181 27.86 -0.52 -17.30
CA GLU A 181 29.04 -0.09 -16.54
C GLU A 181 29.99 -1.25 -16.22
N LYS A 182 29.45 -2.42 -15.83
CA LYS A 182 30.24 -3.64 -15.60
C LYS A 182 30.93 -4.14 -16.87
N MET A 183 30.22 -4.15 -18.00
CA MET A 183 30.80 -4.55 -19.29
C MET A 183 31.93 -3.60 -19.71
N ALA A 184 31.73 -2.29 -19.55
CA ALA A 184 32.76 -1.29 -19.86
C ALA A 184 34.00 -1.41 -18.96
N THR A 185 33.83 -1.73 -17.68
CA THR A 185 34.97 -1.94 -16.76
C THR A 185 35.73 -3.25 -17.04
N GLU A 186 35.03 -4.33 -17.40
CA GLU A 186 35.66 -5.59 -17.81
C GLU A 186 36.47 -5.45 -19.11
N GLU A 187 35.95 -4.71 -20.10
CA GLU A 187 36.69 -4.41 -21.34
C GLU A 187 37.98 -3.61 -21.09
N ILE A 188 37.95 -2.64 -20.17
CA ILE A 188 39.15 -1.87 -19.78
C ILE A 188 40.15 -2.72 -18.99
N SER A 189 39.67 -3.64 -18.15
CA SER A 189 40.51 -4.56 -17.37
C SER A 189 41.22 -5.64 -18.21
N LEU A 190 40.79 -5.83 -19.46
CA LEU A 190 41.36 -6.79 -20.42
C LEU A 190 42.39 -6.15 -21.38
N LEU A 191 42.61 -4.83 -21.28
CA LEU A 191 43.59 -4.04 -22.05
C LEU A 191 44.85 -3.75 -21.22
#